data_AF-A0A5N6K3V8-F1
#
_entry.id   AF-A0A5N6K3V8-F1
#
_cell.length_a   1.000
_cell.length_b   1.000
_cell.length_c   1.000
_cell.angle_alpha   90.00
_cell.angle_beta   90.00
_cell.angle_gamma   90.00
#
_symmetry.space_group_name_H-M   'P 1'
#
loop_
_entity.id
_entity.type
_entity.pdbx_description
1 polymer ?
#
loop_
_entity_poly.entity_id
_entity_poly.type
_entity_poly.pdbx_seq_one_letter_code
_entity_poly.pdbx_strand_id
1 'polypeptide(L)'
;MASTVQNAPAIQQPGSSVPNETNPQIQALLQRYKQMKDQGVSEKDPEFIKVHQTLSAFKMHRQKAALAQQQMMQQQQQNANNASANGSNIPRPPSTSSSVSGAQMPATSSLGPSAIPATATGPSALKAVSGSQKSTGISTGYFSPEQLSMLKHQIYAFKCLSKNLGIPAQTQQQLFASQKKLPLPSDQAPTTSQQHDDAQSTANGVETAAAEKVEGPKTHQYSGFHDPRAGLLKEIGYGTHKLRGQRPMIPSIFPSGINVEQLRQRRAEIIHNRMTARLNELRSLPANIAHVDARDDEMVPDDTLRRKALIEMKMLALFDKQKALRERVGRQMIQYDNLAMTANRSIYRRMKKQSLREARITEKLEKQQRDARESREKKKHTRLSTINPQPCP
;
A
#
# COMPACT_ATOMS: atom_id res chain seq x y z
N MET A 1 42.12 36.82 4.20
CA MET A 1 42.34 36.46 2.79
C MET A 1 41.29 35.45 2.37
N ALA A 2 40.71 35.68 1.20
CA ALA A 2 39.54 35.01 0.66
C ALA A 2 39.80 33.56 0.22
N SER A 3 38.77 32.72 0.26
CA SER A 3 38.58 31.60 -0.68
C SER A 3 37.10 31.21 -0.69
N THR A 4 36.46 31.55 -1.81
CA THR A 4 35.08 31.33 -2.22
C THR A 4 34.77 29.84 -2.43
N VAL A 5 33.67 29.34 -1.87
CA VAL A 5 33.07 28.05 -2.25
C VAL A 5 31.82 28.32 -3.08
N GLN A 6 31.83 27.77 -4.29
CA GLN A 6 30.94 28.05 -5.39
C GLN A 6 29.71 27.13 -5.30
N ASN A 7 28.53 27.73 -5.10
CA ASN A 7 27.23 27.04 -5.13
C ASN A 7 26.95 26.52 -6.56
N ALA A 8 26.62 25.24 -6.68
CA ALA A 8 26.08 24.64 -7.89
C ALA A 8 24.64 25.15 -8.17
N PRO A 9 24.26 25.44 -9.42
CA PRO A 9 22.94 25.98 -9.74
C PRO A 9 21.86 24.90 -9.67
N ALA A 10 20.75 25.25 -9.03
CA ALA A 10 19.52 24.47 -8.98
C ALA A 10 18.92 24.30 -10.37
N ILE A 11 18.77 23.04 -10.82
CA ILE A 11 17.99 22.69 -11.99
C ILE A 11 16.51 22.84 -11.62
N GLN A 12 15.95 24.02 -11.90
CA GLN A 12 14.51 24.25 -11.95
C GLN A 12 13.94 23.47 -13.15
N GLN A 13 13.06 22.51 -12.89
CA GLN A 13 12.12 22.04 -13.90
C GLN A 13 10.89 22.97 -13.93
N PRO A 14 10.57 23.64 -15.04
CA PRO A 14 9.23 24.19 -15.26
C PRO A 14 8.49 23.23 -16.20
N GLY A 15 7.88 22.20 -15.62
CA GLY A 15 7.20 21.14 -16.37
C GLY A 15 5.82 20.84 -15.81
N SER A 16 5.03 21.86 -15.45
CA SER A 16 3.59 21.67 -15.25
C SER A 16 2.94 21.46 -16.63
N SER A 17 2.87 20.20 -17.06
CA SER A 17 1.98 19.78 -18.13
C SER A 17 0.54 19.92 -17.63
N VAL A 18 -0.06 21.09 -17.88
CA VAL A 18 -1.51 21.21 -17.77
C VAL A 18 -2.13 20.37 -18.90
N PRO A 19 -3.04 19.44 -18.59
CA PRO A 19 -3.61 18.53 -19.55
C PRO A 19 -4.47 19.27 -20.59
N ASN A 20 -4.67 18.61 -21.72
CA ASN A 20 -5.44 19.02 -22.90
C ASN A 20 -6.94 19.31 -22.65
N GLU A 21 -7.39 19.38 -21.37
CA GLU A 21 -8.78 19.66 -20.95
C GLU A 21 -9.18 21.13 -21.06
N THR A 22 -8.25 22.03 -21.41
CA THR A 22 -8.51 23.47 -21.50
C THR A 22 -9.27 23.89 -22.76
N ASN A 23 -9.35 23.04 -23.78
CA ASN A 23 -9.98 23.37 -25.07
C ASN A 23 -11.46 23.81 -24.98
N PRO A 24 -12.38 23.04 -24.33
CA PRO A 24 -13.79 23.43 -24.27
C PRO A 24 -14.02 24.70 -23.44
N GLN A 25 -13.26 24.88 -22.35
CA GLN A 25 -13.38 26.07 -21.50
C GLN A 25 -12.89 27.33 -22.23
N ILE A 26 -11.83 27.24 -23.02
CA ILE A 26 -11.32 28.34 -23.84
C ILE A 26 -12.30 28.68 -24.96
N GLN A 27 -12.89 27.67 -25.61
CA GLN A 27 -13.93 27.91 -26.63
C GLN A 27 -15.14 28.62 -26.04
N ALA A 28 -15.59 28.23 -24.85
CA ALA A 28 -16.66 28.93 -24.12
C ALA A 28 -16.27 30.38 -23.76
N LEU A 29 -15.02 30.60 -23.33
CA LEU A 29 -14.52 31.94 -23.02
C LEU A 29 -14.46 32.84 -24.27
N LEU A 30 -14.07 32.28 -25.41
CA LEU A 30 -13.97 32.98 -26.69
C LEU A 30 -15.36 33.29 -27.25
N GLN A 31 -16.32 32.35 -27.10
CA GLN A 31 -17.72 32.58 -27.44
C GLN A 31 -18.34 33.65 -26.54
N ARG A 32 -18.06 33.64 -25.23
CA ARG A 32 -18.47 34.69 -24.29
C ARG A 32 -17.85 36.03 -24.63
N TYR A 33 -16.56 36.08 -24.96
CA TYR A 33 -15.88 37.30 -25.40
C TYR A 33 -16.53 37.88 -26.67
N LYS A 34 -16.84 37.03 -27.65
CA LYS A 34 -17.52 37.43 -28.88
C LYS A 34 -18.93 37.97 -28.58
N GLN A 35 -19.67 37.28 -27.72
CA GLN A 35 -21.01 37.70 -27.31
C GLN A 35 -20.99 39.05 -26.58
N MET A 36 -20.02 39.29 -25.70
CA MET A 36 -19.84 40.58 -25.02
C MET A 36 -19.42 41.71 -25.98
N LYS A 37 -18.61 41.38 -27.00
CA LYS A 37 -18.28 42.30 -28.11
C LYS A 37 -19.52 42.66 -28.94
N ASP A 38 -20.33 41.67 -29.29
CA ASP A 38 -21.54 41.86 -30.11
C ASP A 38 -22.64 42.62 -29.35
N GLN A 39 -22.71 42.46 -28.03
CA GLN A 39 -23.62 43.20 -27.14
C GLN A 39 -23.17 44.65 -26.86
N GLY A 40 -22.00 45.07 -27.36
CA GLY A 40 -21.48 46.42 -27.13
C GLY A 40 -21.18 46.72 -25.66
N VAL A 41 -20.88 45.70 -24.85
CA VAL A 41 -20.52 45.88 -23.44
C VAL A 41 -19.27 46.75 -23.35
N SER A 42 -19.30 47.75 -22.47
CA SER A 42 -18.19 48.71 -22.32
C SER A 42 -16.89 47.98 -21.99
N GLU A 43 -15.79 48.37 -22.65
CA GLU A 43 -14.46 47.79 -22.41
C GLU A 43 -13.94 48.00 -20.97
N LYS A 44 -14.61 48.85 -20.18
CA LYS A 44 -14.32 49.09 -18.76
C LYS A 44 -15.05 48.15 -17.79
N ASP A 45 -15.92 47.25 -18.28
CA ASP A 45 -16.64 46.30 -17.44
C ASP A 45 -15.66 45.28 -16.82
N PRO A 46 -15.68 45.05 -15.49
CA PRO A 46 -14.80 44.08 -14.82
C PRO A 46 -14.89 42.67 -15.40
N GLU A 47 -16.05 42.24 -15.91
CA GLU A 47 -16.19 40.89 -16.50
C GLU A 47 -15.53 40.82 -17.89
N PHE A 48 -15.60 41.90 -18.68
CA PHE A 48 -14.96 41.97 -19.99
C PHE A 48 -13.43 41.96 -19.85
N ILE A 49 -12.92 42.72 -18.89
CA ILE A 49 -11.48 42.81 -18.59
C ILE A 49 -10.94 41.44 -18.17
N LYS A 50 -11.63 40.72 -17.29
CA LYS A 50 -11.23 39.36 -16.87
C LYS A 50 -11.18 38.39 -18.05
N VAL A 51 -12.22 38.37 -18.89
CA VAL A 51 -12.29 37.49 -20.06
C VAL A 51 -11.19 37.85 -21.07
N HIS A 52 -10.94 39.13 -21.30
CA HIS A 52 -9.89 39.59 -22.21
C HIS A 52 -8.48 39.25 -21.68
N GLN A 53 -8.23 39.48 -20.39
CA GLN A 53 -6.94 39.21 -19.74
C GLN A 53 -6.62 37.71 -19.74
N THR A 54 -7.61 36.87 -19.46
CA THR A 54 -7.44 35.41 -19.49
C THR A 54 -7.16 34.88 -20.89
N LEU A 55 -7.85 35.38 -21.93
CA LEU A 55 -7.57 35.04 -23.32
C LEU A 55 -6.17 35.52 -23.77
N SER A 56 -5.76 36.72 -23.36
CA SER A 56 -4.44 37.28 -23.66
C SER A 56 -3.32 36.47 -23.00
N ALA A 57 -3.48 36.10 -21.72
CA ALA A 57 -2.55 35.24 -21.00
C ALA A 57 -2.41 33.87 -21.69
N PHE A 58 -3.52 33.31 -22.18
CA PHE A 58 -3.49 32.05 -22.91
C PHE A 58 -2.73 32.14 -24.24
N LYS A 59 -2.97 33.21 -25.02
CA LYS A 59 -2.24 33.47 -26.27
C LYS A 59 -0.73 33.58 -26.02
N MET A 60 -0.34 34.29 -24.97
CA MET A 60 1.06 34.47 -24.58
C MET A 60 1.72 33.15 -24.14
N HIS A 61 1.01 32.35 -23.34
CA HIS A 61 1.48 31.03 -22.93
C HIS A 61 1.69 30.09 -24.13
N ARG A 62 0.76 30.07 -25.09
CA ARG A 62 0.86 29.22 -26.29
C ARG A 62 2.05 29.62 -27.17
N GLN A 63 2.30 30.93 -27.32
CA GLN A 63 3.45 31.44 -28.07
C GLN A 63 4.77 31.07 -27.40
N LYS A 64 4.86 31.19 -26.06
CA LYS A 64 6.05 30.80 -25.30
C LYS A 64 6.35 29.31 -25.41
N ALA A 65 5.31 28.47 -25.37
CA ALA A 65 5.45 27.02 -25.55
C ALA A 65 5.93 26.64 -26.97
N ALA A 66 5.39 27.29 -28.01
CA ALA A 66 5.82 27.06 -29.39
C ALA A 66 7.29 27.48 -29.61
N LEU A 67 7.71 28.61 -29.05
CA LEU A 67 9.07 29.10 -29.17
C LEU A 67 10.07 28.25 -28.39
N ALA A 68 9.68 27.75 -27.21
CA ALA A 68 10.47 26.78 -26.45
C ALA A 68 10.63 25.44 -27.20
N GLN A 69 9.58 24.96 -27.87
CA GLN A 69 9.64 23.75 -28.69
C GLN A 69 10.56 23.95 -29.92
N GLN A 70 10.55 25.14 -30.52
CA GLN A 70 11.43 25.47 -31.64
C GLN A 70 12.91 25.56 -31.22
N GLN A 71 13.21 26.16 -30.06
CA GLN A 71 14.58 26.17 -29.53
C GLN A 71 15.10 24.75 -29.21
N MET A 72 14.25 23.89 -28.66
CA MET A 72 14.64 22.51 -28.36
C MET A 72 14.92 21.70 -29.64
N MET A 73 14.15 21.93 -30.71
CA MET A 73 14.37 21.27 -32.00
C MET A 73 15.66 21.74 -32.68
N GLN A 74 15.99 23.03 -32.56
CA GLN A 74 17.23 23.59 -33.11
C GLN A 74 18.48 23.09 -32.37
N GLN A 75 18.38 22.90 -31.05
CA GLN A 75 19.48 22.34 -30.25
C GLN A 75 19.72 20.84 -30.52
N GLN A 76 18.67 20.08 -30.85
CA GLN A 76 18.83 18.67 -31.23
C GLN A 76 19.46 18.52 -32.63
N GLN A 77 19.25 19.48 -33.54
CA GLN A 77 19.85 19.44 -34.88
C GLN A 77 21.33 19.87 -34.90
N GLN A 78 21.76 20.71 -33.95
CA GLN A 78 23.18 21.05 -33.79
C GLN A 78 24.02 19.95 -33.12
N ASN A 79 23.41 19.06 -32.33
CA ASN A 79 24.12 17.92 -31.74
C ASN A 79 24.32 16.73 -32.70
N ALA A 80 23.69 16.74 -33.88
CA ALA A 80 23.93 15.76 -34.94
C ALA A 80 25.13 16.12 -35.84
N ASN A 81 25.53 17.41 -35.89
CA ASN A 81 26.61 17.88 -36.77
C ASN A 81 27.99 17.97 -36.09
N ASN A 82 28.10 17.68 -34.80
CA ASN A 82 29.38 17.75 -34.06
C ASN A 82 29.99 16.38 -33.71
N ALA A 83 29.44 15.28 -34.24
CA ALA A 83 30.05 13.95 -34.12
C ALA A 83 31.11 13.67 -35.22
N SER A 84 31.80 14.70 -35.73
CA SER A 84 32.81 14.54 -36.78
C SER A 84 33.97 15.54 -36.62
N ALA A 85 34.72 15.44 -35.51
CA ALA A 85 36.09 15.96 -35.42
C ALA A 85 36.81 15.47 -34.15
N ASN A 86 37.32 14.23 -34.15
CA ASN A 86 38.72 13.87 -33.83
C ASN A 86 38.90 12.37 -33.54
N GLY A 87 39.84 11.72 -34.26
CA GLY A 87 40.66 10.65 -33.69
C GLY A 87 40.53 9.22 -34.25
N SER A 88 41.23 8.96 -35.36
CA SER A 88 42.02 7.75 -35.67
C SER A 88 41.36 6.37 -35.99
N ASN A 89 41.61 5.98 -37.26
CA ASN A 89 41.98 4.67 -37.82
C ASN A 89 40.96 3.55 -38.14
N ILE A 90 40.64 3.44 -39.46
CA ILE A 90 40.68 2.25 -40.36
C ILE A 90 39.58 1.15 -40.19
N PRO A 91 39.10 0.41 -41.23
CA PRO A 91 39.03 0.63 -42.68
C PRO A 91 37.61 0.52 -43.29
N ARG A 92 37.52 1.10 -44.50
CA ARG A 92 36.55 0.99 -45.60
C ARG A 92 36.10 -0.43 -45.99
N PRO A 93 34.82 -0.66 -46.36
CA PRO A 93 34.42 -1.74 -47.28
C PRO A 93 34.35 -1.21 -48.73
N PRO A 94 34.72 -2.01 -49.75
CA PRO A 94 34.59 -1.60 -51.15
C PRO A 94 33.18 -1.89 -51.69
N SER A 95 32.72 -0.99 -52.56
CA SER A 95 31.54 -1.10 -53.41
C SER A 95 31.94 -1.44 -54.84
N THR A 96 31.32 -2.45 -55.46
CA THR A 96 31.14 -2.65 -56.94
C THR A 96 30.14 -3.80 -57.11
N SER A 97 28.89 -3.57 -57.52
CA SER A 97 28.35 -3.42 -58.89
C SER A 97 27.77 -4.71 -59.48
N SER A 98 26.47 -4.66 -59.79
CA SER A 98 25.75 -5.31 -60.90
C SER A 98 25.89 -6.82 -61.15
N SER A 99 24.78 -7.57 -61.07
CA SER A 99 24.17 -8.32 -62.20
C SER A 99 23.05 -9.26 -61.68
N VAL A 100 21.82 -9.13 -62.21
CA VAL A 100 21.15 -9.97 -63.23
C VAL A 100 20.53 -11.27 -62.67
N SER A 101 19.19 -11.30 -62.77
CA SER A 101 18.26 -12.42 -63.03
C SER A 101 18.26 -13.67 -62.16
N GLY A 102 17.03 -14.14 -61.86
CA GLY A 102 16.76 -15.58 -61.80
C GLY A 102 15.80 -16.03 -60.70
N ALA A 103 14.50 -15.94 -61.01
CA ALA A 103 13.55 -17.05 -60.94
C ALA A 103 13.27 -17.83 -59.61
N GLN A 104 11.96 -17.89 -59.32
CA GLN A 104 11.20 -19.10 -58.93
C GLN A 104 11.26 -19.52 -57.44
N MET A 105 10.21 -19.27 -56.63
CA MET A 105 8.96 -20.04 -56.44
C MET A 105 9.09 -21.30 -55.54
N PRO A 106 7.99 -21.78 -54.93
CA PRO A 106 7.88 -22.05 -53.51
C PRO A 106 7.55 -23.53 -53.21
N ALA A 107 7.44 -23.90 -51.93
CA ALA A 107 6.61 -25.01 -51.46
C ALA A 107 6.55 -24.99 -49.93
N THR A 108 5.43 -24.63 -49.29
CA THR A 108 4.19 -25.40 -49.02
C THR A 108 4.19 -26.10 -47.65
N SER A 109 3.00 -26.04 -47.03
CA SER A 109 2.35 -27.07 -46.18
C SER A 109 3.00 -27.39 -44.82
N SER A 110 2.27 -27.63 -43.72
CA SER A 110 0.83 -27.69 -43.45
C SER A 110 0.59 -27.84 -41.94
N LEU A 111 -0.46 -27.15 -41.47
CA LEU A 111 -1.45 -27.50 -40.43
C LEU A 111 -1.21 -28.66 -39.46
N GLY A 112 -1.57 -28.43 -38.18
CA GLY A 112 -2.32 -29.42 -37.39
C GLY A 112 -1.85 -29.67 -35.94
N PRO A 113 -2.73 -30.15 -35.03
CA PRO A 113 -3.06 -29.40 -33.82
C PRO A 113 -2.91 -30.17 -32.47
N SER A 114 -3.00 -29.39 -31.37
CA SER A 114 -3.54 -29.68 -30.02
C SER A 114 -3.04 -30.88 -29.18
N ALA A 115 -2.64 -30.61 -27.92
CA ALA A 115 -3.09 -31.33 -26.71
C ALA A 115 -2.51 -30.74 -25.39
N ILE A 116 -3.36 -30.76 -24.36
CA ILE A 116 -3.16 -30.51 -22.91
C ILE A 116 -2.55 -31.77 -22.24
N PRO A 117 -1.84 -31.76 -21.07
CA PRO A 117 -2.41 -31.70 -19.70
C PRO A 117 -1.54 -30.89 -18.69
N ALA A 118 -2.00 -30.32 -17.57
CA ALA A 118 -2.47 -30.83 -16.26
C ALA A 118 -1.41 -31.45 -15.29
N THR A 119 -1.20 -30.73 -14.16
CA THR A 119 -0.92 -31.15 -12.75
C THR A 119 0.23 -32.10 -12.36
N ALA A 120 1.13 -31.64 -11.46
CA ALA A 120 1.62 -32.38 -10.27
C ALA A 120 2.49 -31.51 -9.33
N THR A 121 2.54 -31.89 -8.06
CA THR A 121 3.07 -31.22 -6.86
C THR A 121 4.45 -31.74 -6.38
N GLY A 122 5.37 -30.84 -5.97
CA GLY A 122 6.45 -31.03 -4.95
C GLY A 122 7.81 -31.63 -5.39
N PRO A 123 8.88 -31.58 -4.55
CA PRO A 123 9.75 -30.41 -4.30
C PRO A 123 11.25 -30.61 -4.64
N SER A 124 11.98 -29.47 -4.68
CA SER A 124 13.44 -29.20 -4.60
C SER A 124 14.50 -30.30 -4.86
N ALA A 125 15.36 -30.10 -5.87
CA ALA A 125 16.83 -30.13 -5.74
C ALA A 125 17.53 -29.74 -7.06
N LEU A 126 18.70 -29.13 -6.89
CA LEU A 126 19.60 -28.54 -7.88
C LEU A 126 20.17 -29.56 -8.88
N LYS A 127 20.24 -29.19 -10.17
CA LYS A 127 21.40 -29.45 -11.03
C LYS A 127 21.37 -28.60 -12.30
N ALA A 128 22.43 -27.82 -12.47
CA ALA A 128 22.76 -27.09 -13.68
C ALA A 128 23.12 -28.07 -14.80
N VAL A 129 22.47 -27.93 -15.96
CA VAL A 129 23.02 -28.34 -17.25
C VAL A 129 22.68 -27.25 -18.26
N SER A 130 23.75 -26.67 -18.78
CA SER A 130 23.81 -25.73 -19.88
C SER A 130 23.14 -26.29 -21.14
N GLY A 131 22.13 -25.58 -21.64
CA GLY A 131 21.47 -25.90 -22.90
C GLY A 131 21.23 -24.62 -23.70
N SER A 132 22.14 -24.33 -24.63
CA SER A 132 22.00 -23.27 -25.63
C SER A 132 20.75 -23.50 -26.49
N GLN A 133 19.72 -22.69 -26.31
CA GLN A 133 18.64 -22.56 -27.29
C GLN A 133 18.87 -21.35 -28.19
N LYS A 134 19.13 -21.66 -29.48
CA LYS A 134 19.07 -20.73 -30.60
C LYS A 134 17.68 -20.08 -30.64
N SER A 135 17.62 -18.76 -30.57
CA SER A 135 16.44 -17.99 -30.94
C SER A 135 16.63 -17.46 -32.36
N THR A 136 15.86 -18.02 -33.28
CA THR A 136 15.55 -17.42 -34.57
C THR A 136 14.54 -16.31 -34.31
N GLY A 137 14.99 -15.06 -34.34
CA GLY A 137 14.16 -13.88 -34.32
C GLY A 137 14.90 -12.77 -35.04
N ILE A 138 14.42 -12.42 -36.23
CA ILE A 138 14.88 -11.29 -37.03
C ILE A 138 14.86 -10.06 -36.11
N SER A 139 16.05 -9.62 -35.70
CA SER A 139 16.23 -8.45 -34.87
C SER A 139 15.99 -7.22 -35.73
N THR A 140 14.78 -6.69 -35.66
CA THR A 140 14.57 -5.25 -35.88
C THR A 140 15.30 -4.53 -34.73
N GLY A 141 16.59 -4.26 -34.94
CA GLY A 141 17.59 -3.95 -33.92
C GLY A 141 17.52 -2.56 -33.30
N TYR A 142 16.40 -2.20 -32.68
CA TYR A 142 16.27 -0.91 -31.97
C TYR A 142 16.06 -1.04 -30.45
N PHE A 143 15.63 -2.19 -29.95
CA PHE A 143 15.38 -2.39 -28.51
C PHE A 143 15.90 -3.74 -28.02
N SER A 144 16.54 -3.74 -26.85
CA SER A 144 16.86 -4.95 -26.10
C SER A 144 15.57 -5.68 -25.68
N PRO A 145 15.54 -7.02 -25.62
CA PRO A 145 14.39 -7.76 -25.12
C PRO A 145 13.96 -7.33 -23.69
N GLU A 146 14.91 -6.92 -22.86
CA GLU A 146 14.63 -6.36 -21.53
C GLU A 146 13.94 -4.99 -21.61
N GLN A 147 14.37 -4.13 -22.54
CA GLN A 147 13.74 -2.82 -22.79
C GLN A 147 12.32 -2.97 -23.33
N LEU A 148 12.07 -3.96 -24.20
CA LEU A 148 10.72 -4.27 -24.67
C LEU A 148 9.82 -4.78 -23.54
N SER A 149 10.35 -5.62 -22.64
CA SER A 149 9.62 -6.05 -21.45
C SER A 149 9.30 -4.85 -20.55
N MET A 150 10.29 -4.00 -20.27
CA MET A 150 10.10 -2.77 -19.50
C MET A 150 9.03 -1.87 -20.11
N LEU A 151 9.08 -1.65 -21.42
CA LEU A 151 8.11 -0.83 -22.16
C LEU A 151 6.70 -1.41 -22.04
N LYS A 152 6.52 -2.73 -22.16
CA LYS A 152 5.20 -3.37 -21.95
C LYS A 152 4.66 -3.09 -20.55
N HIS A 153 5.49 -3.17 -19.52
CA HIS A 153 5.10 -2.87 -18.14
C HIS A 153 4.79 -1.38 -17.94
N GLN A 154 5.53 -0.49 -18.60
CA GLN A 154 5.30 0.96 -18.56
C GLN A 154 3.97 1.31 -19.22
N ILE A 155 3.69 0.76 -20.41
CA ILE A 155 2.42 0.95 -21.12
C ILE A 155 1.25 0.42 -20.27
N TYR A 156 1.42 -0.75 -19.65
CA TYR A 156 0.40 -1.32 -18.79
C TYR A 156 0.16 -0.46 -17.54
N ALA A 157 1.22 0.01 -16.87
CA ALA A 157 1.10 0.92 -15.74
C ALA A 157 0.44 2.24 -16.14
N PHE A 158 0.79 2.80 -17.30
CA PHE A 158 0.13 3.98 -17.85
C PHE A 158 -1.36 3.75 -18.09
N LYS A 159 -1.74 2.58 -18.62
CA LYS A 159 -3.16 2.20 -18.82
C LYS A 159 -3.92 2.05 -17.50
N CYS A 160 -3.26 1.60 -16.43
CA CYS A 160 -3.85 1.56 -15.09
C CYS A 160 -4.05 2.97 -14.54
N LEU A 161 -3.01 3.81 -14.58
CA LEU A 161 -3.05 5.18 -14.05
C LEU A 161 -4.06 6.05 -14.80
N SER A 162 -4.14 5.93 -16.13
CA SER A 162 -5.12 6.69 -16.93
C SER A 162 -6.57 6.32 -16.63
N LYS A 163 -6.81 5.13 -16.05
CA LYS A 163 -8.13 4.67 -15.60
C LYS A 163 -8.32 4.77 -14.08
N ASN A 164 -7.43 5.48 -13.37
CA ASN A 164 -7.42 5.57 -11.90
C ASN A 164 -7.33 4.21 -11.17
N LEU A 165 -6.72 3.21 -11.80
CA LEU A 165 -6.51 1.88 -11.22
C LEU A 165 -5.14 1.79 -10.56
N GLY A 166 -5.05 1.06 -9.45
CA GLY A 166 -3.78 0.76 -8.80
C GLY A 166 -2.88 -0.11 -9.68
N ILE A 167 -1.58 0.19 -9.72
CA ILE A 167 -0.60 -0.62 -10.45
C ILE A 167 -0.39 -1.94 -9.69
N PRO A 168 -0.54 -3.11 -10.34
CA PRO A 168 -0.27 -4.40 -9.71
C PRO A 168 1.17 -4.54 -9.22
N ALA A 169 1.37 -5.22 -8.09
CA ALA A 169 2.68 -5.36 -7.44
C ALA A 169 3.74 -6.00 -8.33
N GLN A 170 3.36 -6.97 -9.19
CA GLN A 170 4.28 -7.59 -10.14
C GLN A 170 4.81 -6.59 -11.17
N THR A 171 3.92 -5.75 -11.72
CA THR A 171 4.31 -4.66 -12.65
C THR A 171 5.19 -3.64 -11.92
N GLN A 172 4.84 -3.27 -10.69
CA GLN A 172 5.64 -2.35 -9.88
C GLN A 172 7.07 -2.88 -9.68
N GLN A 173 7.23 -4.15 -9.32
CA GLN A 173 8.54 -4.77 -9.12
C GLN A 173 9.37 -4.74 -10.41
N GLN A 174 8.79 -5.08 -11.56
CA GLN A 174 9.53 -5.06 -12.82
C GLN A 174 9.94 -3.65 -13.27
N LEU A 175 9.10 -2.64 -12.99
CA LEU A 175 9.41 -1.24 -13.29
C LEU A 175 10.54 -0.67 -12.42
N PHE A 176 10.59 -1.05 -11.13
CA PHE A 176 11.53 -0.48 -10.17
C PHE A 176 12.73 -1.38 -9.83
N ALA A 177 12.74 -2.65 -10.25
CA ALA A 177 13.88 -3.56 -10.04
C ALA A 177 15.14 -3.10 -10.80
N SER A 178 14.99 -2.55 -12.00
CA SER A 178 16.10 -1.99 -12.79
C SER A 178 16.70 -0.71 -12.18
N GLN A 179 15.90 0.06 -11.43
CA GLN A 179 16.35 1.28 -10.75
C GLN A 179 17.10 1.02 -9.44
N LYS A 180 17.08 -0.22 -8.91
CA LYS A 180 17.80 -0.60 -7.69
C LYS A 180 19.30 -0.87 -7.91
N LYS A 181 19.81 -0.78 -9.15
CA LYS A 181 21.24 -0.88 -9.48
C LYS A 181 21.89 0.51 -9.62
N LEU A 182 21.84 1.31 -8.57
CA LEU A 182 22.83 2.37 -8.36
C LEU A 182 23.65 1.95 -7.12
N PRO A 183 24.97 1.75 -7.23
CA PRO A 183 25.79 1.43 -6.07
C PRO A 183 25.80 2.62 -5.11
N LEU A 184 25.21 2.45 -3.93
CA LEU A 184 25.56 3.30 -2.78
C LEU A 184 27.01 2.93 -2.41
N PRO A 185 27.96 3.87 -2.40
CA PRO A 185 29.24 3.62 -1.78
C PRO A 185 29.01 3.41 -0.28
N SER A 186 29.41 2.23 0.18
CA SER A 186 29.53 1.89 1.59
C SER A 186 30.68 2.70 2.19
N ASP A 187 30.37 3.81 2.85
CA ASP A 187 31.31 4.39 3.82
C ASP A 187 30.97 3.85 5.22
N GLN A 188 31.85 2.95 5.66
CA GLN A 188 32.08 2.69 7.06
C GLN A 188 32.77 3.93 7.66
N ALA A 189 32.17 4.55 8.67
CA ALA A 189 32.89 5.47 9.54
C ALA A 189 32.67 5.07 11.02
N PRO A 190 33.74 4.99 11.82
CA PRO A 190 33.70 4.50 13.19
C PRO A 190 33.25 5.56 14.20
N THR A 191 32.96 5.06 15.39
CA THR A 191 32.61 5.73 16.63
C THR A 191 33.65 6.74 17.13
N THR A 192 33.24 7.97 17.48
CA THR A 192 33.75 8.68 18.66
C THR A 192 32.83 9.82 19.11
N SER A 193 33.02 10.16 20.38
CA SER A 193 32.15 10.82 21.35
C SER A 193 32.14 12.36 21.35
N GLN A 194 30.99 12.86 21.82
CA GLN A 194 30.64 14.12 22.52
C GLN A 194 31.74 15.12 22.93
N GLN A 195 31.48 16.42 22.70
CA GLN A 195 31.34 17.54 23.69
C GLN A 195 31.25 18.88 22.91
N HIS A 196 30.07 19.55 22.87
CA HIS A 196 29.62 20.72 23.66
C HIS A 196 30.69 21.84 23.78
N ASP A 197 30.62 22.96 23.04
CA ASP A 197 29.73 24.15 23.11
C ASP A 197 30.13 25.12 24.24
N ASP A 198 30.51 26.36 23.89
CA ASP A 198 29.92 27.57 24.48
C ASP A 198 30.43 28.86 23.81
N ALA A 199 29.45 29.68 23.39
CA ALA A 199 29.61 31.06 22.99
C ALA A 199 29.01 31.95 24.08
N GLN A 200 29.77 32.94 24.57
CA GLN A 200 29.30 33.92 25.54
C GLN A 200 28.98 35.26 24.87
N SER A 201 27.69 35.61 24.98
CA SER A 201 27.01 36.91 25.13
C SER A 201 27.80 38.22 25.03
N THR A 202 27.23 39.19 24.30
CA THR A 202 27.24 40.61 24.68
C THR A 202 25.87 41.25 24.52
N ALA A 203 25.58 42.16 25.46
CA ALA A 203 24.29 42.74 25.80
C ALA A 203 23.96 44.04 25.05
N ASN A 204 22.67 44.40 25.11
CA ASN A 204 22.04 45.75 25.19
C ASN A 204 20.64 45.64 24.52
N GLY A 205 19.49 45.93 25.11
CA GLY A 205 19.15 46.80 26.25
C GLY A 205 18.41 48.03 25.72
N VAL A 206 17.09 47.94 25.46
CA VAL A 206 16.17 49.09 25.37
C VAL A 206 14.74 48.64 25.76
N GLU A 207 14.19 49.27 26.80
CA GLU A 207 12.78 49.26 27.18
C GLU A 207 11.94 50.07 26.18
N THR A 208 10.69 49.64 25.90
CA THR A 208 9.55 50.58 25.91
C THR A 208 8.19 49.88 25.82
N ALA A 209 7.30 50.37 26.68
CA ALA A 209 5.88 50.67 26.47
C ALA A 209 4.86 49.52 26.37
N ALA A 210 3.86 49.69 27.24
CA ALA A 210 2.65 48.90 27.39
C ALA A 210 1.79 48.89 26.12
N ALA A 211 1.27 47.70 25.79
CA ALA A 211 0.10 47.53 24.94
C ALA A 211 -0.80 46.41 25.51
N GLU A 212 -1.99 46.86 25.88
CA GLU A 212 -3.26 46.17 26.14
C GLU A 212 -3.39 44.76 25.52
N LYS A 213 -3.70 43.76 26.36
CA LYS A 213 -3.90 42.37 25.92
C LYS A 213 -5.38 42.00 25.89
N VAL A 214 -5.89 41.94 24.66
CA VAL A 214 -7.10 41.21 24.24
C VAL A 214 -7.02 39.75 24.71
N GLU A 215 -8.10 39.23 25.28
CA GLU A 215 -8.23 37.83 25.69
C GLU A 215 -8.27 36.89 24.47
N GLY A 216 -7.08 36.53 23.98
CA GLY A 216 -6.85 35.31 23.20
C GLY A 216 -6.51 34.12 24.11
N PRO A 217 -6.57 32.87 23.59
CA PRO A 217 -6.27 31.68 24.37
C PRO A 217 -4.87 31.80 24.99
N LYS A 218 -4.78 31.58 26.31
CA LYS A 218 -3.57 31.75 27.12
C LYS A 218 -2.42 30.92 26.53
N THR A 219 -1.56 31.55 25.74
CA THR A 219 -0.30 30.96 25.29
C THR A 219 0.56 30.75 26.53
N HIS A 220 0.84 29.49 26.85
CA HIS A 220 1.79 29.16 27.92
C HIS A 220 3.14 29.76 27.54
N GLN A 221 3.56 30.78 28.28
CA GLN A 221 4.90 31.34 28.15
C GLN A 221 5.83 30.46 28.98
N TYR A 222 6.76 29.79 28.31
CA TYR A 222 7.76 28.97 28.96
C TYR A 222 8.83 29.88 29.55
N SER A 223 9.00 29.87 30.88
CA SER A 223 9.97 30.71 31.60
C SER A 223 11.39 30.11 31.65
N GLY A 224 11.60 28.92 31.08
CA GLY A 224 12.90 28.26 31.00
C GLY A 224 12.84 26.90 30.28
N PHE A 225 14.00 26.41 29.84
CA PHE A 225 14.18 25.08 29.26
C PHE A 225 14.82 24.15 30.30
N HIS A 226 14.11 23.08 30.65
CA HIS A 226 14.67 22.01 31.48
C HIS A 226 14.93 20.79 30.58
N ASP A 227 16.16 20.27 30.57
CA ASP A 227 16.47 19.07 29.79
C ASP A 227 15.63 17.89 30.33
N PRO A 228 14.79 17.24 29.50
CA PRO A 228 14.04 16.06 29.91
C PRO A 228 14.92 14.88 30.38
N ARG A 229 16.22 14.89 30.08
CA ARG A 229 17.17 13.84 30.48
C ARG A 229 17.86 14.09 31.81
N ALA A 230 17.74 15.28 32.39
CA ALA A 230 18.49 15.65 33.60
C ALA A 230 18.16 14.76 34.82
N GLY A 231 16.97 14.16 34.88
CA GLY A 231 16.56 13.24 35.94
C GLY A 231 16.78 11.75 35.63
N LEU A 232 17.39 11.41 34.49
CA LEU A 232 17.62 10.02 34.07
C LEU A 232 19.01 9.56 34.50
N LEU A 233 19.09 8.34 35.03
CA LEU A 233 20.36 7.66 35.25
C LEU A 233 21.01 7.32 33.89
N LYS A 234 22.30 7.62 33.73
CA LYS A 234 23.06 7.29 32.52
C LYS A 234 23.19 5.78 32.30
N GLU A 235 23.33 5.04 33.40
CA GLU A 235 23.47 3.60 33.40
C GLU A 235 22.55 2.99 34.46
N ILE A 236 21.95 1.84 34.14
CA ILE A 236 21.03 1.12 35.01
C ILE A 236 21.51 -0.34 35.06
N GLY A 237 21.66 -0.88 36.27
CA GLY A 237 22.02 -2.29 36.45
C GLY A 237 20.98 -3.24 35.85
N TYR A 238 21.43 -4.43 35.42
CA TYR A 238 20.56 -5.42 34.76
C TYR A 238 19.34 -5.84 35.61
N GLY A 239 19.51 -5.96 36.93
CA GLY A 239 18.43 -6.30 37.85
C GLY A 239 17.39 -5.18 38.01
N THR A 240 17.83 -3.92 38.03
CA THR A 240 16.97 -2.75 38.20
C THR A 240 16.26 -2.37 36.90
N HIS A 241 16.84 -2.67 35.73
CA HIS A 241 16.20 -2.48 34.43
C HIS A 241 14.90 -3.29 34.24
N LYS A 242 14.70 -4.37 35.02
CA LYS A 242 13.45 -5.14 35.00
C LYS A 242 12.27 -4.36 35.58
N LEU A 243 12.53 -3.48 36.55
CA LEU A 243 11.50 -2.71 37.24
C LEU A 243 11.01 -1.55 36.35
N ARG A 244 9.68 -1.44 36.17
CA ARG A 244 9.07 -0.35 35.37
C ARG A 244 9.33 1.03 35.99
N GLY A 245 9.38 1.12 37.32
CA GLY A 245 9.66 2.38 38.02
C GLY A 245 11.02 3.00 37.68
N GLN A 246 12.00 2.17 37.31
CA GLN A 246 13.34 2.61 36.88
C GLN A 246 13.44 2.90 35.38
N ARG A 247 12.32 2.83 34.64
CA ARG A 247 12.22 3.14 33.19
C ARG A 247 11.10 4.15 32.94
N PRO A 248 11.28 5.42 33.35
CA PRO A 248 10.27 6.44 33.12
C PRO A 248 10.09 6.68 31.62
N MET A 249 8.84 6.69 31.16
CA MET A 249 8.49 7.05 29.79
C MET A 249 8.38 8.57 29.69
N ILE A 250 9.25 9.18 28.88
CA ILE A 250 9.31 10.64 28.76
C ILE A 250 8.84 11.03 27.35
N PRO A 251 7.62 11.54 27.17
CA PRO A 251 7.04 11.77 25.84
C PRO A 251 7.85 12.67 24.89
N SER A 252 8.74 13.53 25.42
CA SER A 252 9.55 14.45 24.62
C SER A 252 10.82 13.83 24.01
N ILE A 253 11.39 12.78 24.60
CA ILE A 253 12.61 12.11 24.09
C ILE A 253 12.31 10.82 23.34
N PHE A 254 11.15 10.22 23.61
CA PHE A 254 10.73 8.98 22.96
C PHE A 254 10.04 9.31 21.63
N PRO A 255 10.24 8.49 20.57
CA PRO A 255 9.53 8.67 19.32
C PRO A 255 8.01 8.53 19.56
N SER A 256 7.23 9.37 18.87
CA SER A 256 5.78 9.22 18.88
C SER A 256 5.39 7.88 18.25
N GLY A 257 4.48 7.16 18.91
CA GLY A 257 3.96 5.90 18.39
C GLY A 257 2.98 6.11 17.23
N ILE A 258 2.73 5.06 16.46
CA ILE A 258 1.71 5.04 15.41
C ILE A 258 0.39 4.58 16.03
N ASN A 259 -0.68 5.36 15.84
CA ASN A 259 -2.03 4.94 16.23
C ASN A 259 -2.61 3.97 15.18
N VAL A 260 -2.56 2.67 15.50
CA VAL A 260 -3.03 1.59 14.61
C VAL A 260 -4.54 1.65 14.37
N GLU A 261 -5.33 2.07 15.37
CA GLU A 261 -6.79 2.15 15.23
C GLU A 261 -7.18 3.27 14.28
N GLN A 262 -6.55 4.44 14.42
CA GLN A 262 -6.76 5.54 13.50
C GLN A 262 -6.34 5.17 12.07
N LEU A 263 -5.23 4.45 11.90
CA LEU A 263 -4.79 3.96 10.58
C LEU A 263 -5.83 3.01 9.97
N ARG A 264 -6.44 2.14 10.78
CA ARG A 264 -7.50 1.23 10.34
C ARG A 264 -8.76 1.99 9.91
N GLN A 265 -9.18 2.98 10.68
CA GLN A 265 -10.34 3.83 10.38
C GLN A 265 -10.12 4.63 9.09
N ARG A 266 -8.99 5.35 8.99
CA ARG A 266 -8.57 6.07 7.78
C ARG A 266 -8.59 5.16 6.55
N ARG A 267 -8.08 3.93 6.67
CA ARG A 267 -8.11 2.95 5.59
C ARG A 267 -9.54 2.58 5.18
N ALA A 268 -10.44 2.35 6.14
CA ALA A 268 -11.83 2.03 5.86
C ALA A 268 -12.55 3.20 5.17
N GLU A 269 -12.32 4.44 5.62
CA GLU A 269 -12.82 5.66 4.99
C GLU A 269 -12.33 5.80 3.55
N ILE A 270 -11.03 5.59 3.29
CA ILE A 270 -10.46 5.64 1.94
C ILE A 270 -11.14 4.61 1.03
N ILE A 271 -11.35 3.38 1.50
CA ILE A 271 -12.01 2.33 0.72
C ILE A 271 -13.48 2.71 0.44
N HIS A 272 -14.20 3.19 1.44
CA HIS A 272 -15.58 3.66 1.29
C HIS A 272 -15.69 4.82 0.30
N ASN A 273 -14.81 5.81 0.40
CA ASN A 273 -14.76 6.96 -0.50
C ASN A 273 -14.45 6.54 -1.94
N ARG A 274 -13.58 5.55 -2.14
CA ARG A 274 -13.32 4.99 -3.48
C ARG A 274 -14.52 4.24 -4.05
N MET A 275 -15.19 3.42 -3.24
CA MET A 275 -16.39 2.70 -3.67
C MET A 275 -17.53 3.65 -4.05
N THR A 276 -17.75 4.69 -3.23
CA THR A 276 -18.77 5.71 -3.49
C THR A 276 -18.44 6.56 -4.71
N ALA A 277 -17.18 6.98 -4.88
CA ALA A 277 -16.73 7.66 -6.09
C ALA A 277 -17.00 6.82 -7.35
N ARG A 278 -16.62 5.54 -7.35
CA ARG A 278 -16.86 4.63 -8.47
C ARG A 278 -18.36 4.43 -8.75
N LEU A 279 -19.16 4.30 -7.69
CA LEU A 279 -20.61 4.18 -7.82
C LEU A 279 -21.24 5.45 -8.42
N ASN A 280 -20.74 6.63 -8.08
CA ASN A 280 -21.18 7.89 -8.69
C ASN A 280 -20.78 7.99 -10.17
N GLU A 281 -19.56 7.57 -10.54
CA GLU A 281 -19.15 7.46 -11.94
C GLU A 281 -20.11 6.55 -12.72
N LEU A 282 -20.40 5.36 -12.21
CA LEU A 282 -21.30 4.42 -12.87
C LEU A 282 -22.74 4.95 -13.01
N ARG A 283 -23.20 5.76 -12.04
CA ARG A 283 -24.51 6.42 -12.11
C ARG A 283 -24.56 7.57 -13.12
N SER A 284 -23.43 8.25 -13.35
CA SER A 284 -23.32 9.31 -14.36
C SER A 284 -23.23 8.79 -15.79
N LEU A 285 -22.98 7.48 -15.99
CA LEU A 285 -22.92 6.90 -17.32
C LEU A 285 -24.30 6.96 -18.01
N PRO A 286 -24.37 7.39 -19.29
CA PRO A 286 -25.63 7.38 -20.03
C PRO A 286 -26.19 5.97 -20.18
N ALA A 287 -27.51 5.83 -20.16
CA ALA A 287 -28.18 4.53 -20.27
C ALA A 287 -28.05 3.91 -21.69
N ASN A 288 -27.81 4.73 -22.71
CA ASN A 288 -27.76 4.35 -24.12
C ASN A 288 -26.33 4.01 -24.60
N ILE A 289 -25.50 3.44 -23.73
CA ILE A 289 -24.15 2.98 -24.11
C ILE A 289 -24.26 1.63 -24.80
N ALA A 290 -23.79 1.56 -26.04
CA ALA A 290 -23.62 0.31 -26.79
C ALA A 290 -22.14 0.00 -27.01
N HIS A 291 -21.84 -1.29 -27.15
CA HIS A 291 -20.52 -1.80 -27.51
C HIS A 291 -20.59 -2.33 -28.95
N VAL A 292 -19.66 -1.90 -29.80
CA VAL A 292 -19.50 -2.46 -31.14
C VAL A 292 -18.12 -3.11 -31.19
N ASP A 293 -18.07 -4.41 -31.47
CA ASP A 293 -16.79 -5.09 -31.68
C ASP A 293 -16.34 -4.86 -33.11
N ALA A 294 -15.12 -4.37 -33.29
CA ALA A 294 -14.54 -4.12 -34.61
C ALA A 294 -14.17 -5.42 -35.36
N ARG A 295 -14.36 -6.58 -34.72
CA ARG A 295 -14.15 -7.91 -35.29
C ARG A 295 -15.37 -8.45 -36.01
N ASP A 296 -16.55 -7.92 -35.71
CA ASP A 296 -17.81 -8.39 -36.29
C ASP A 296 -18.09 -7.62 -37.58
N ASP A 297 -18.20 -8.31 -38.71
CA ASP A 297 -18.41 -7.70 -40.03
C ASP A 297 -19.74 -6.91 -40.13
N GLU A 298 -20.77 -7.30 -39.36
CA GLU A 298 -22.07 -6.62 -39.34
C GLU A 298 -22.14 -5.41 -38.39
N MET A 299 -21.09 -5.16 -37.58
CA MET A 299 -21.02 -4.03 -36.62
C MET A 299 -22.31 -3.81 -35.81
N VAL A 300 -22.88 -4.89 -35.27
CA VAL A 300 -24.14 -4.83 -34.51
C VAL A 300 -23.89 -4.21 -33.14
N PRO A 301 -24.67 -3.19 -32.72
CA PRO A 301 -24.59 -2.64 -31.37
C PRO A 301 -25.02 -3.68 -30.32
N ASP A 302 -24.12 -3.99 -29.40
CA ASP A 302 -24.32 -4.95 -28.31
C ASP A 302 -24.40 -4.27 -26.93
N ASP A 303 -25.16 -4.87 -26.04
CA ASP A 303 -25.46 -4.42 -24.68
C ASP A 303 -24.46 -4.94 -23.63
N THR A 304 -23.42 -5.68 -24.01
CA THR A 304 -22.48 -6.27 -23.05
C THR A 304 -21.81 -5.25 -22.13
N LEU A 305 -21.42 -4.09 -22.65
CA LEU A 305 -20.82 -3.03 -21.82
C LEU A 305 -21.83 -2.46 -20.83
N ARG A 306 -23.06 -2.20 -21.28
CA ARG A 306 -24.18 -1.74 -20.44
C ARG A 306 -24.46 -2.74 -19.31
N ARG A 307 -24.53 -4.03 -19.66
CA ARG A 307 -24.75 -5.12 -18.69
C ARG A 307 -23.63 -5.17 -17.65
N LYS A 308 -22.36 -5.07 -18.06
CA LYS A 308 -21.20 -5.06 -17.15
C LYS A 308 -21.25 -3.87 -16.19
N ALA A 309 -21.54 -2.67 -16.69
CA ALA A 309 -21.67 -1.47 -15.85
C ALA A 309 -22.81 -1.60 -14.82
N LEU A 310 -23.96 -2.13 -15.23
CA LEU A 310 -25.10 -2.37 -14.33
C LEU A 310 -24.80 -3.41 -13.25
N ILE A 311 -24.09 -4.50 -13.61
CA ILE A 311 -23.65 -5.51 -12.65
C ILE A 311 -22.72 -4.86 -11.61
N GLU A 312 -21.71 -4.10 -12.06
CA GLU A 312 -20.77 -3.42 -11.16
C GLU A 312 -21.50 -2.45 -10.21
N MET A 313 -22.44 -1.65 -10.73
CA MET A 313 -23.24 -0.72 -9.93
C MET A 313 -24.06 -1.47 -8.86
N LYS A 314 -24.73 -2.57 -9.24
CA LYS A 314 -25.52 -3.40 -8.29
C LYS A 314 -24.63 -4.07 -7.26
N MET A 315 -23.44 -4.55 -7.63
CA MET A 315 -22.48 -5.15 -6.70
C MET A 315 -22.02 -4.15 -5.64
N LEU A 316 -21.68 -2.93 -6.03
CA LEU A 316 -21.30 -1.87 -5.09
C LEU A 316 -22.47 -1.45 -4.18
N ALA A 317 -23.68 -1.35 -4.73
CA ALA A 317 -24.88 -1.02 -3.95
C ALA A 317 -25.28 -2.10 -2.92
N LEU A 318 -24.94 -3.37 -3.19
CA LEU A 318 -25.26 -4.50 -2.31
C LEU A 318 -24.13 -4.85 -1.33
N PHE A 319 -23.05 -4.06 -1.30
CA PHE A 319 -21.89 -4.32 -0.45
C PHE A 319 -22.27 -4.45 1.04
N ASP A 320 -23.07 -3.53 1.58
CA ASP A 320 -23.46 -3.54 3.00
C ASP A 320 -24.33 -4.74 3.34
N LYS A 321 -25.23 -5.14 2.43
CA LYS A 321 -26.05 -6.35 2.59
C LYS A 321 -25.18 -7.60 2.64
N GLN A 322 -24.17 -7.68 1.77
CA GLN A 322 -23.22 -8.79 1.77
C GLN A 322 -22.37 -8.82 3.05
N LYS A 323 -21.89 -7.65 3.50
CA LYS A 323 -21.12 -7.51 4.74
C LYS A 323 -21.93 -7.98 5.96
N ALA A 324 -23.18 -7.50 6.09
CA ALA A 324 -24.07 -7.89 7.18
C ALA A 324 -24.38 -9.40 7.18
N LEU A 325 -24.58 -9.99 6.00
CA LEU A 325 -24.80 -11.43 5.87
C LEU A 325 -23.56 -12.23 6.33
N ARG A 326 -22.37 -11.85 5.85
CA ARG A 326 -21.11 -12.51 6.24
C ARG A 326 -20.84 -12.38 7.74
N GLU A 327 -21.13 -11.22 8.32
CA GLU A 327 -21.02 -11.02 9.76
C GLU A 327 -21.96 -11.94 10.54
N ARG A 328 -23.22 -12.05 10.12
CA ARG A 328 -24.19 -12.94 10.76
C ARG A 328 -23.73 -14.40 10.71
N VAL A 329 -23.32 -14.88 9.54
CA VAL A 329 -22.84 -16.26 9.37
C VAL A 329 -21.56 -16.49 10.17
N GLY A 330 -20.61 -15.55 10.17
CA GLY A 330 -19.38 -15.65 10.93
C GLY A 330 -19.62 -15.71 12.45
N ARG A 331 -20.54 -14.88 12.96
CA ARG A 331 -20.94 -14.92 14.38
C ARG A 331 -21.60 -16.25 14.75
N GLN A 332 -22.49 -16.76 13.92
CA GLN A 332 -23.13 -18.06 14.14
C GLN A 332 -22.11 -19.19 14.12
N MET A 333 -21.16 -19.19 13.18
CA MET A 333 -20.11 -20.21 13.09
C MET A 333 -19.25 -20.26 14.35
N ILE A 334 -18.84 -19.10 14.89
CA ILE A 334 -18.10 -19.03 16.16
C ILE A 334 -18.93 -19.59 17.32
N GLN A 335 -20.24 -19.35 17.35
CA GLN A 335 -21.12 -19.89 18.40
C GLN A 335 -21.25 -21.41 18.31
N TYR A 336 -21.36 -21.98 17.11
CA TYR A 336 -21.42 -23.43 16.92
C TYR A 336 -20.09 -24.15 17.19
N ASP A 337 -18.96 -23.51 16.86
CA ASP A 337 -17.62 -24.04 17.09
C ASP A 337 -17.14 -23.87 18.55
N ASN A 338 -17.91 -23.15 19.38
CA ASN A 338 -17.68 -23.09 20.83
C ASN A 338 -18.15 -24.39 21.51
N LEU A 339 -17.51 -25.51 21.17
CA LEU A 339 -17.60 -26.72 21.96
C LEU A 339 -16.98 -26.42 23.33
N ALA A 340 -17.79 -26.52 24.39
CA ALA A 340 -17.45 -26.13 25.76
C ALA A 340 -16.04 -26.56 26.20
N MET A 341 -15.05 -25.68 26.04
CA MET A 341 -13.68 -25.87 26.48
C MET A 341 -13.27 -24.75 27.43
N THR A 342 -12.62 -25.14 28.53
CA THR A 342 -11.97 -24.42 29.66
C THR A 342 -12.56 -23.09 30.15
N ALA A 343 -12.83 -22.10 29.28
CA ALA A 343 -13.32 -20.78 29.66
C ALA A 343 -14.66 -20.82 30.40
N ASN A 344 -15.58 -21.71 30.01
CA ASN A 344 -16.89 -21.89 30.65
C ASN A 344 -16.97 -23.08 31.62
N ARG A 345 -15.82 -23.60 32.09
CA ARG A 345 -15.79 -24.80 32.94
C ARG A 345 -16.60 -24.65 34.23
N SER A 346 -16.65 -23.45 34.79
CA SER A 346 -17.45 -23.14 35.99
C SER A 346 -18.97 -23.29 35.76
N ILE A 347 -19.45 -22.98 34.56
CA ILE A 347 -20.88 -23.06 34.19
C ILE A 347 -21.34 -24.52 34.09
N TYR A 348 -20.46 -25.40 33.59
CA TYR A 348 -20.75 -26.83 33.45
C TYR A 348 -20.36 -27.67 34.68
N ARG A 349 -19.78 -27.06 35.71
CA ARG A 349 -19.41 -27.75 36.95
C ARG A 349 -20.58 -27.76 37.92
N ARG A 350 -21.18 -28.95 38.12
CA ARG A 350 -22.13 -29.16 39.22
C ARG A 350 -21.37 -29.18 40.56
N MET A 351 -21.60 -28.18 41.41
CA MET A 351 -21.06 -28.16 42.77
C MET A 351 -21.85 -29.12 43.66
N LYS A 352 -21.15 -29.95 44.44
CA LYS A 352 -21.80 -30.82 45.44
C LYS A 352 -22.33 -29.97 46.60
N LYS A 353 -23.64 -30.07 46.87
CA LYS A 353 -24.26 -29.46 48.05
C LYS A 353 -24.28 -30.50 49.18
N GLN A 354 -23.60 -30.22 50.28
CA GLN A 354 -23.62 -31.08 51.45
C GLN A 354 -25.01 -31.01 52.10
N SER A 355 -25.74 -32.12 52.11
CA SER A 355 -27.10 -32.21 52.67
C SER A 355 -27.10 -33.00 53.97
N LEU A 356 -27.95 -32.60 54.93
CA LEU A 356 -28.18 -33.35 56.18
C LEU A 356 -28.61 -34.80 55.93
N ARG A 357 -29.31 -35.06 54.81
CA ARG A 357 -29.68 -36.43 54.42
C ARG A 357 -28.44 -37.28 54.14
N GLU A 358 -27.45 -36.74 53.43
CA GLU A 358 -26.20 -37.45 53.16
C GLU A 358 -25.44 -37.74 54.46
N ALA A 359 -25.36 -36.77 55.37
CA ALA A 359 -24.72 -36.93 56.68
C ALA A 359 -25.38 -38.05 57.52
N ARG A 360 -26.72 -38.10 57.54
CA ARG A 360 -27.46 -39.18 58.23
C ARG A 360 -27.23 -40.56 57.60
N ILE A 361 -27.10 -40.62 56.26
CA ILE A 361 -26.81 -41.87 55.56
C ILE A 361 -25.39 -42.34 55.90
N THR A 362 -24.40 -41.43 55.93
CA THR A 362 -23.03 -41.78 56.31
C THR A 362 -22.94 -42.26 57.75
N GLU A 363 -23.62 -41.60 58.68
CA GLU A 363 -23.69 -42.02 60.09
C GLU A 363 -24.38 -43.38 60.25
N LYS A 364 -25.49 -43.60 59.53
CA LYS A 364 -26.21 -44.88 59.54
C LYS A 364 -25.33 -46.01 59.00
N LEU A 365 -24.60 -45.78 57.91
CA LEU A 365 -23.67 -46.78 57.35
C LEU A 365 -22.51 -47.06 58.30
N GLU A 366 -21.97 -46.05 58.97
CA GLU A 366 -20.91 -46.23 59.96
C GLU A 366 -21.40 -47.06 61.15
N LYS A 367 -22.59 -46.75 61.68
CA LYS A 367 -23.19 -47.54 62.77
C LYS A 367 -23.40 -48.99 62.35
N GLN A 368 -23.93 -49.24 61.15
CA GLN A 368 -24.08 -50.60 60.63
C GLN A 368 -22.75 -51.35 60.52
N GLN A 369 -21.67 -50.67 60.12
CA GLN A 369 -20.34 -51.29 60.06
C GLN A 369 -19.79 -51.63 61.46
N ARG A 370 -20.02 -50.78 62.47
CA ARG A 370 -19.65 -51.07 63.86
C ARG A 370 -20.42 -52.26 64.41
N ASP A 371 -21.74 -52.25 64.26
CA ASP A 371 -22.62 -53.32 64.74
C ASP A 371 -22.27 -54.67 64.06
N ALA A 372 -21.95 -54.64 62.75
CA ALA A 372 -21.51 -55.82 62.02
C ALA A 372 -20.14 -56.34 62.48
N ARG A 373 -19.21 -55.46 62.85
CA ARG A 373 -17.90 -55.84 63.40
C ARG A 373 -18.06 -56.48 64.79
N GLU A 374 -18.81 -55.83 65.66
CA GLU A 374 -19.10 -56.34 67.01
C GLU A 374 -19.84 -57.69 66.95
N SER A 375 -20.81 -57.83 66.05
CA SER A 375 -21.52 -59.10 65.84
C SER A 375 -20.61 -60.22 65.34
N ARG A 376 -19.60 -59.90 64.49
CA ARG A 376 -18.60 -60.87 64.06
C ARG A 376 -17.68 -61.27 65.21
N GLU A 377 -17.27 -60.33 66.05
CA GLU A 377 -16.43 -60.59 67.23
C GLU A 377 -17.19 -61.42 68.27
N LYS A 378 -18.45 -61.08 68.56
CA LYS A 378 -19.34 -61.88 69.41
C LYS A 378 -19.54 -63.29 68.86
N LYS A 379 -19.80 -63.46 67.56
CA LYS A 379 -19.89 -64.79 66.93
C LYS A 379 -18.58 -65.56 67.01
N LYS A 380 -17.42 -64.90 66.85
CA LYS A 380 -16.10 -65.53 67.06
C LYS A 380 -15.94 -65.98 68.52
N HIS A 381 -16.27 -65.11 69.48
CA HIS A 381 -16.21 -65.42 70.91
C HIS A 381 -17.14 -66.57 71.29
N THR A 382 -18.40 -66.54 70.85
CA THR A 382 -19.35 -67.65 71.03
C THR A 382 -18.82 -68.93 70.38
N ARG A 383 -18.34 -68.88 69.13
CA ARG A 383 -17.76 -70.07 68.48
C ARG A 383 -16.58 -70.65 69.25
N LEU A 384 -15.69 -69.81 69.78
CA LEU A 384 -14.57 -70.25 70.62
C LEU A 384 -15.06 -70.85 71.95
N SER A 385 -16.08 -70.24 72.57
CA SER A 385 -16.67 -70.73 73.81
C SER A 385 -17.47 -72.03 73.63
N THR A 386 -18.12 -72.24 72.49
CA THR A 386 -18.90 -73.45 72.19
C THR A 386 -18.01 -74.64 71.75
N ILE A 387 -16.75 -74.39 71.37
CA ILE A 387 -15.77 -75.44 71.03
C ILE A 387 -15.21 -76.16 72.29
N ASN A 388 -15.61 -75.76 73.50
CA ASN A 388 -15.48 -76.59 74.70
C ASN A 388 -16.89 -76.91 75.20
N PRO A 389 -17.40 -78.12 74.95
CA PRO A 389 -17.09 -79.22 75.87
C PRO A 389 -17.10 -80.63 75.24
N GLN A 390 -16.03 -81.39 75.45
CA GLN A 390 -16.10 -82.85 75.64
C GLN A 390 -14.99 -83.21 76.65
N PRO A 391 -15.30 -83.77 77.84
CA PRO A 391 -14.29 -84.47 78.61
C PRO A 391 -13.91 -85.75 77.86
N CYS A 392 -12.63 -85.96 77.62
CA CYS A 392 -12.13 -87.21 77.06
C CYS A 392 -12.59 -88.39 77.93
N PRO A 393 -13.06 -89.50 77.31
CA PRO A 393 -13.43 -90.71 78.03
C PRO A 393 -12.25 -91.37 78.73
#